data_AF-A0A941R8C9-F1
#
_entry.id   AF-A0A941R8C9-F1
#
_cell.length_a   1.000
_cell.length_b   1.000
_cell.length_c   1.000
_cell.angle_alpha   90.00
_cell.angle_beta   90.00
_cell.angle_gamma   90.00
#
_symmetry.space_group_name_H-M   'P 1'
#
loop_
_entity.id
_entity.type
_entity.pdbx_description
1 polymer ?
#
loop_
_entity_poly.entity_id
_entity_poly.type
_entity_poly.pdbx_seq_one_letter_code
_entity_poly.pdbx_strand_id
1 'polypeptide(L)'
;MEHQTDRYLGTRAVDPWTWHGGVVIAQVLTAILLLLVVDRGWAQVMGEEAELDRLRAKAEDAMANEDAEGAAMSMGRAALMAAQLAKRQTDPALQRTFKAAEHLHRSQEHGYRAIALFRRAGGELPASAGVCGSLQLARLELQHAQETIDQPVLAPDTKSTAARLGIVRQTTDDWAPLLDSMQGDFRCPN
;
A
#
# COMPACT_ATOMS: atom_id res chain seq x y z
N MET A 1 46.75 1.67 80.78
CA MET A 1 46.98 0.98 79.50
C MET A 1 45.66 1.04 78.76
N GLU A 2 45.51 2.05 77.90
CA GLU A 2 45.35 1.89 76.42
C GLU A 2 43.87 1.63 76.09
N HIS A 3 43.18 2.22 75.11
CA HIS A 3 43.51 3.08 73.97
C HIS A 3 42.15 3.66 73.46
N GLN A 4 42.15 4.89 72.91
CA GLN A 4 41.41 5.41 71.72
C GLN A 4 40.03 4.82 71.32
N THR A 5 39.04 5.54 70.78
CA THR A 5 39.10 6.66 69.80
C THR A 5 37.71 7.29 69.64
N ASP A 6 37.69 8.60 69.38
CA ASP A 6 36.61 9.29 68.65
C ASP A 6 36.19 8.54 67.38
N ARG A 7 34.88 8.41 67.14
CA ARG A 7 34.32 8.28 65.78
C ARG A 7 33.05 9.09 65.64
N TYR A 8 33.23 10.27 65.06
CA TYR A 8 32.22 11.00 64.31
C TYR A 8 31.63 10.07 63.22
N LEU A 9 30.39 9.64 63.40
CA LEU A 9 29.57 9.06 62.32
C LEU A 9 28.74 10.20 61.72
N GLY A 10 29.33 10.85 60.72
CA GLY A 10 28.61 11.73 59.84
C GLY A 10 27.57 10.93 59.06
N THR A 11 26.31 11.04 59.47
CA THR A 11 25.17 10.65 58.64
C THR A 11 25.10 11.63 57.47
N ARG A 12 25.61 11.23 56.30
CA ARG A 12 25.18 11.87 55.05
C ARG A 12 23.69 11.59 54.90
N ALA A 13 22.88 12.60 55.21
CA ALA A 13 21.52 12.68 54.73
C ALA A 13 21.57 12.68 53.21
N VAL A 14 21.14 11.57 52.60
CA VAL A 14 20.80 11.59 51.18
C VAL A 14 19.37 12.10 51.14
N ASP A 15 19.20 13.32 50.65
CA ASP A 15 17.90 13.97 50.54
C ASP A 15 16.94 13.06 49.73
N PRO A 16 15.81 12.61 50.33
CA PRO A 16 14.84 11.76 49.64
C PRO A 16 14.10 12.48 48.51
N TRP A 17 14.35 13.79 48.35
CA TRP A 17 13.71 14.65 47.36
C TRP A 17 14.24 14.46 45.93
N THR A 18 15.43 13.87 45.75
CA THR A 18 16.05 13.70 44.42
C THR A 18 15.63 12.40 43.70
N TRP A 19 15.22 11.37 44.45
CA TRP A 19 14.91 10.05 43.90
C TRP A 19 13.57 10.00 43.17
N HIS A 20 12.55 10.67 43.70
CA HIS A 20 11.22 10.71 43.07
C HIS A 20 11.20 11.56 41.79
N GLY A 21 11.97 12.65 41.73
CA GLY A 21 12.09 13.48 40.53
C GLY A 21 12.70 12.71 39.35
N GLY A 22 13.78 11.95 39.57
CA GLY A 22 14.42 11.15 38.53
C GLY A 22 13.53 10.03 37.97
N VAL A 23 12.77 9.36 38.84
CA VAL A 23 11.83 8.29 38.42
C VAL A 23 10.66 8.86 37.62
N VAL A 24 10.09 9.99 38.05
CA VAL A 24 8.99 10.65 37.32
C VAL A 24 9.48 11.17 35.96
N ILE A 25 10.67 11.78 35.90
CA ILE A 25 11.27 12.24 34.64
C ILE A 25 11.54 11.07 33.70
N ALA A 26 12.07 9.95 34.20
CA ALA A 26 12.30 8.75 33.41
C ALA A 26 10.99 8.14 32.87
N GLN A 27 9.92 8.09 33.68
CA GLN A 27 8.62 7.60 33.22
C GLN A 27 7.96 8.52 32.20
N VAL A 28 8.04 9.84 32.38
CA VAL A 28 7.53 10.82 31.42
C VAL A 28 8.32 10.75 30.11
N LEU A 29 9.65 10.65 30.16
CA LEU A 29 10.49 10.45 28.98
C LEU A 29 10.16 9.14 28.24
N THR A 30 9.92 8.05 28.98
CA THR A 30 9.54 6.76 28.39
C THR A 30 8.17 6.83 27.73
N ALA A 31 7.19 7.48 28.37
CA ALA A 31 5.87 7.71 27.81
C ALA A 31 5.92 8.58 26.54
N ILE A 32 6.73 9.66 26.55
CA ILE A 32 6.95 10.51 25.37
C ILE A 32 7.62 9.71 24.25
N LEU A 33 8.61 8.86 24.56
CA LEU A 33 9.28 8.02 23.57
C LEU A 33 8.30 7.04 22.91
N LEU A 34 7.41 6.42 23.70
CA LEU A 34 6.39 5.50 23.20
C LEU A 34 5.37 6.22 22.31
N LEU A 35 4.92 7.42 22.67
CA LEU A 35 4.02 8.24 21.85
C LEU A 35 4.65 8.60 20.49
N LEU A 36 5.94 8.95 20.47
CA LEU A 36 6.68 9.27 19.23
C LEU A 36 6.92 8.06 18.31
N VAL A 37 6.88 6.83 18.83
CA VAL A 37 7.03 5.61 18.01
C VAL A 37 5.71 5.26 17.33
N VAL A 38 4.58 5.41 18.03
CA VAL A 38 3.26 5.11 17.47
C VAL A 38 2.93 6.08 16.33
N ASP A 39 3.16 7.39 16.52
CA ASP A 39 2.78 8.43 15.55
C ASP A 39 3.52 8.29 14.20
N ARG A 40 4.78 7.82 14.22
CA ARG A 40 5.57 7.58 12.99
C ARG A 40 4.98 6.49 12.11
N GLY A 41 4.37 5.45 12.70
CA GLY A 41 3.76 4.36 11.94
C GLY A 41 2.53 4.81 11.16
N TRP A 42 1.67 5.62 11.80
CA TRP A 42 0.47 6.16 11.17
C TRP A 42 0.79 7.21 10.10
N ALA A 43 1.74 8.11 10.36
CA ALA A 43 2.19 9.08 9.37
C ALA A 43 2.79 8.42 8.13
N GLN A 44 3.52 7.31 8.30
CA GLN A 44 4.08 6.55 7.18
C GLN A 44 2.98 5.89 6.33
N VAL A 45 2.01 5.21 6.93
CA VAL A 45 0.90 4.57 6.18
C VAL A 45 0.05 5.62 5.45
N MET A 46 -0.25 6.75 6.08
CA MET A 46 -0.99 7.85 5.44
C MET A 46 -0.23 8.44 4.23
N GLY A 47 1.09 8.62 4.34
CA GLY A 47 1.91 9.06 3.21
C GLY A 47 1.98 8.02 2.08
N GLU A 48 1.93 6.75 2.45
CA GLU A 48 1.96 5.62 1.51
C GLU A 48 0.64 5.47 0.73
N GLU A 49 -0.51 5.66 1.38
CA GLU A 49 -1.82 5.75 0.72
C GLU A 49 -1.90 6.98 -0.22
N ALA A 50 -1.38 8.13 0.22
CA ALA A 50 -1.36 9.34 -0.62
C ALA A 50 -0.47 9.18 -1.87
N GLU A 51 0.68 8.50 -1.75
CA GLU A 51 1.53 8.17 -2.91
C GLU A 51 0.85 7.16 -3.85
N LEU A 52 0.05 6.23 -3.32
CA LEU A 52 -0.76 5.32 -4.15
C LEU A 52 -1.77 6.12 -5.00
N ASP A 53 -2.50 7.05 -4.41
CA ASP A 53 -3.46 7.88 -5.16
C ASP A 53 -2.74 8.78 -6.18
N ARG A 54 -1.58 9.33 -5.82
CA ARG A 54 -0.75 10.10 -6.75
C ARG A 54 -0.30 9.27 -7.95
N LEU A 55 0.09 8.01 -7.72
CA LEU A 55 0.50 7.09 -8.79
C LEU A 55 -0.64 6.78 -9.76
N ARG A 56 -1.85 6.63 -9.23
CA ARG A 56 -3.05 6.42 -10.05
C ARG A 56 -3.34 7.63 -10.93
N ALA A 57 -3.39 8.82 -10.33
CA ALA A 57 -3.57 10.07 -11.07
C ALA A 57 -2.48 10.27 -12.13
N LYS A 58 -1.22 9.95 -11.80
CA LYS A 58 -0.11 10.03 -12.75
C LYS A 58 -0.29 9.10 -13.95
N ALA A 59 -0.87 7.91 -13.76
CA ALA A 59 -1.12 7.01 -14.89
C ALA A 59 -2.25 7.53 -15.78
N GLU A 60 -3.31 8.10 -15.18
CA GLU A 60 -4.40 8.74 -15.91
C GLU A 60 -3.90 9.93 -16.72
N ASP A 61 -3.09 10.80 -16.11
CA ASP A 61 -2.43 11.92 -16.79
C ASP A 61 -1.52 11.43 -17.94
N ALA A 62 -0.78 10.34 -17.74
CA ALA A 62 0.06 9.78 -18.78
C ALA A 62 -0.78 9.26 -19.96
N MET A 63 -1.88 8.55 -19.68
CA MET A 63 -2.82 8.11 -20.73
C MET A 63 -3.46 9.28 -21.47
N ALA A 64 -3.84 10.34 -20.77
CA ALA A 64 -4.38 11.56 -21.38
C ALA A 64 -3.37 12.25 -22.31
N ASN A 65 -2.07 12.09 -22.03
CA ASN A 65 -0.97 12.56 -22.88
C ASN A 65 -0.48 11.50 -23.89
N GLU A 66 -1.28 10.46 -24.15
CA GLU A 66 -0.98 9.35 -25.07
C GLU A 66 0.27 8.52 -24.70
N ASP A 67 0.79 8.67 -23.49
CA ASP A 67 1.93 7.93 -22.96
C ASP A 67 1.48 6.66 -22.21
N ALA A 68 1.14 5.63 -22.99
CA ALA A 68 0.73 4.34 -22.45
C ALA A 68 1.86 3.62 -21.68
N GLU A 69 3.12 3.86 -22.03
CA GLU A 69 4.26 3.27 -21.31
C GLU A 69 4.42 3.92 -19.93
N GLY A 70 4.34 5.25 -19.85
CA GLY A 70 4.36 6.00 -18.59
C GLY A 70 3.18 5.65 -17.68
N ALA A 71 2.00 5.38 -18.26
CA ALA A 71 0.84 4.89 -17.54
C ALA A 71 1.08 3.48 -16.96
N ALA A 72 1.60 2.56 -17.77
CA ALA A 72 1.96 1.21 -17.33
C ALA A 72 2.98 1.22 -16.18
N MET A 73 4.03 2.04 -16.28
CA MET A 73 5.03 2.19 -15.22
C MET A 73 4.42 2.73 -13.91
N SER A 74 3.53 3.71 -14.02
CA SER A 74 2.89 4.31 -12.84
C SER A 74 1.96 3.33 -12.15
N MET A 75 1.17 2.56 -12.91
CA MET A 75 0.32 1.50 -12.34
C MET A 75 1.12 0.31 -11.80
N GLY A 76 2.24 -0.06 -12.42
CA GLY A 76 3.15 -1.07 -11.88
C GLY A 76 3.71 -0.67 -10.51
N ARG A 77 4.05 0.62 -10.34
CA ARG A 77 4.42 1.16 -9.02
C ARG A 77 3.24 1.17 -8.05
N ALA A 78 2.03 1.52 -8.51
CA ALA A 78 0.82 1.50 -7.70
C ALA A 78 0.53 0.10 -7.17
N ALA A 79 0.69 -0.94 -8.00
CA ALA A 79 0.53 -2.33 -7.59
C ALA A 79 1.51 -2.73 -6.48
N LEU A 80 2.80 -2.42 -6.64
CA LEU A 80 3.81 -2.68 -5.60
C LEU A 80 3.48 -1.93 -4.30
N MET A 81 2.96 -0.72 -4.43
CA MET A 81 2.57 0.11 -3.30
C MET A 81 1.38 -0.48 -2.53
N ALA A 82 0.35 -0.91 -3.26
CA ALA A 82 -0.80 -1.62 -2.70
C ALA A 82 -0.37 -2.92 -2.01
N ALA A 83 0.54 -3.69 -2.63
CA ALA A 83 1.11 -4.90 -2.03
C ALA A 83 1.82 -4.62 -0.69
N GLN A 84 2.56 -3.51 -0.62
CA GLN A 84 3.23 -3.08 0.60
C GLN A 84 2.24 -2.66 1.68
N LEU A 85 1.21 -1.89 1.33
CA LEU A 85 0.14 -1.49 2.24
C LEU A 85 -0.60 -2.72 2.80
N ALA A 86 -0.93 -3.70 1.94
CA ALA A 86 -1.57 -4.95 2.35
C ALA A 86 -0.75 -5.72 3.40
N LYS A 87 0.58 -5.76 3.26
CA LYS A 87 1.47 -6.46 4.22
C LYS A 87 1.55 -5.78 5.58
N ARG A 88 1.32 -4.47 5.64
CA ARG A 88 1.42 -3.68 6.87
C ARG A 88 0.09 -3.58 7.63
N GLN A 89 -1.00 -3.91 6.96
CA GLN A 89 -2.33 -3.81 7.53
C GLN A 89 -2.63 -4.95 8.50
N THR A 90 -3.11 -4.60 9.70
CA THR A 90 -3.56 -5.56 10.72
C THR A 90 -5.05 -5.88 10.61
N ASP A 91 -5.84 -4.98 10.04
CA ASP A 91 -7.24 -5.21 9.71
C ASP A 91 -7.38 -6.12 8.47
N PRO A 92 -7.97 -7.32 8.59
CA PRO A 92 -8.17 -8.23 7.47
C PRO A 92 -8.99 -7.65 6.31
N ALA A 93 -9.94 -6.74 6.59
CA ALA A 93 -10.78 -6.14 5.56
C ALA A 93 -10.01 -5.10 4.73
N LEU A 94 -9.22 -4.25 5.37
CA LEU A 94 -8.32 -3.33 4.67
C LEU A 94 -7.18 -4.08 3.96
N GLN A 95 -6.63 -5.13 4.57
CA GLN A 95 -5.62 -5.97 3.92
C GLN A 95 -6.16 -6.57 2.63
N ARG A 96 -7.40 -7.11 2.65
CA ARG A 96 -8.06 -7.59 1.44
C ARG A 96 -8.21 -6.49 0.40
N THR A 97 -8.68 -5.32 0.82
CA THR A 97 -8.90 -4.20 -0.09
C THR A 97 -7.61 -3.84 -0.84
N PHE A 98 -6.48 -3.79 -0.14
CA PHE A 98 -5.18 -3.55 -0.78
C PHE A 98 -4.67 -4.71 -1.63
N LYS A 99 -4.93 -5.98 -1.27
CA LYS A 99 -4.63 -7.13 -2.14
C LYS A 99 -5.44 -7.10 -3.43
N ALA A 100 -6.73 -6.78 -3.35
CA ALA A 100 -7.56 -6.60 -4.54
C ALA A 100 -7.06 -5.44 -5.40
N ALA A 101 -6.69 -4.31 -4.78
CA ALA A 101 -6.11 -3.18 -5.49
C ALA A 101 -4.75 -3.51 -6.15
N GLU A 102 -3.90 -4.32 -5.52
CA GLU A 102 -2.65 -4.81 -6.10
C GLU A 102 -2.93 -5.54 -7.43
N HIS A 103 -3.81 -6.54 -7.41
CA HIS A 103 -4.18 -7.30 -8.61
C HIS A 103 -4.83 -6.41 -9.68
N LEU A 104 -5.73 -5.51 -9.29
CA LEU A 104 -6.32 -4.53 -10.20
C LEU A 104 -5.24 -3.66 -10.86
N HIS A 105 -4.30 -3.11 -10.10
CA HIS A 105 -3.25 -2.26 -10.66
C HIS A 105 -2.24 -3.04 -11.53
N ARG A 106 -2.00 -4.33 -11.24
CA ARG A 106 -1.26 -5.23 -12.15
C ARG A 106 -2.01 -5.44 -13.46
N SER A 107 -3.31 -5.63 -13.39
CA SER A 107 -4.16 -5.73 -14.58
C SER A 107 -4.03 -4.47 -15.45
N GLN A 108 -4.13 -3.30 -14.82
CA GLN A 108 -3.99 -2.00 -15.50
C GLN A 108 -2.61 -1.80 -16.11
N GLU A 109 -1.53 -2.16 -15.39
CA GLU A 109 -0.16 -2.14 -15.90
C GLU A 109 -0.05 -2.94 -17.21
N HIS A 110 -0.54 -4.18 -17.20
CA HIS A 110 -0.50 -5.05 -18.37
C HIS A 110 -1.38 -4.56 -19.52
N GLY A 111 -2.57 -4.00 -19.22
CA GLY A 111 -3.45 -3.40 -20.22
C GLY A 111 -2.79 -2.20 -20.92
N TYR A 112 -2.25 -1.25 -20.14
CA TYR A 112 -1.53 -0.10 -20.70
C TYR A 112 -0.26 -0.52 -21.45
N ARG A 113 0.46 -1.54 -20.96
CA ARG A 113 1.61 -2.09 -21.67
C ARG A 113 1.23 -2.70 -23.00
N ALA A 114 0.09 -3.38 -23.10
CA ALA A 114 -0.41 -3.89 -24.37
C ALA A 114 -0.64 -2.75 -25.38
N ILE A 115 -1.25 -1.65 -24.94
CA ILE A 115 -1.44 -0.44 -25.76
C ILE A 115 -0.08 0.13 -26.23
N ALA A 116 0.88 0.27 -25.31
CA ALA A 116 2.21 0.80 -25.62
C ALA A 116 2.94 -0.08 -26.65
N LEU A 117 2.89 -1.40 -26.49
CA LEU A 117 3.47 -2.38 -27.42
C LEU A 117 2.80 -2.31 -28.79
N PHE A 118 1.47 -2.22 -28.83
CA PHE A 118 0.70 -2.13 -30.07
C PHE A 118 1.04 -0.86 -30.86
N ARG A 119 1.08 0.29 -30.18
CA ARG A 119 1.48 1.57 -30.77
C ARG A 119 2.93 1.55 -31.27
N ARG A 120 3.85 0.97 -30.50
CA ARG A 120 5.26 0.84 -30.91
C ARG A 120 5.43 -0.03 -32.16
N ALA A 121 4.56 -1.03 -32.34
CA ALA A 121 4.51 -1.87 -33.54
C ALA A 121 3.78 -1.22 -34.72
N GLY A 122 3.38 0.05 -34.64
CA GLY A 122 2.68 0.75 -35.72
C GLY A 122 1.17 0.46 -35.80
N GLY A 123 0.60 -0.24 -34.82
CA GLY A 123 -0.83 -0.57 -34.79
C GLY A 123 -1.26 -1.61 -35.83
N GLU A 124 -0.33 -2.46 -36.26
CA GLU A 124 -0.63 -3.52 -37.23
C GLU A 124 -1.52 -4.62 -36.64
N LEU A 125 -2.49 -5.08 -37.44
CA LEU A 125 -3.41 -6.15 -37.07
C LEU A 125 -3.17 -7.41 -37.91
N PRO A 126 -3.28 -8.61 -37.34
CA PRO A 126 -3.50 -8.89 -35.91
C PRO A 126 -2.31 -8.46 -35.05
N ALA A 127 -2.56 -8.08 -33.81
CA ALA A 127 -1.50 -7.65 -32.91
C ALA A 127 -0.49 -8.77 -32.65
N SER A 128 0.73 -8.36 -32.30
CA SER A 128 1.81 -9.32 -31.99
C SER A 128 1.48 -10.19 -30.77
N ALA A 129 2.13 -11.36 -30.69
CA ALA A 129 2.02 -12.25 -29.53
C ALA A 129 2.35 -11.55 -28.20
N GLY A 130 3.25 -10.56 -28.20
CA GLY A 130 3.57 -9.79 -27.00
C GLY A 130 2.42 -8.88 -26.53
N VAL A 131 1.68 -8.29 -27.46
CA VAL A 131 0.47 -7.48 -27.15
C VAL A 131 -0.61 -8.39 -26.57
N CYS A 132 -0.91 -9.50 -27.25
CA CYS A 132 -1.95 -10.43 -26.81
C CYS A 132 -1.60 -11.13 -25.49
N GLY A 133 -0.34 -11.51 -25.30
CA GLY A 133 0.13 -12.06 -24.03
C GLY A 133 0.01 -11.05 -22.88
N SER A 134 0.27 -9.77 -23.14
CA SER A 134 0.07 -8.71 -22.13
C SER A 134 -1.41 -8.57 -21.77
N LEU A 135 -2.34 -8.59 -22.73
CA LEU A 135 -3.78 -8.59 -22.44
C LEU A 135 -4.25 -9.83 -21.68
N GLN A 136 -3.67 -11.00 -21.96
CA GLN A 136 -3.97 -12.23 -21.22
C GLN A 136 -3.55 -12.11 -19.74
N LEU A 137 -2.34 -11.59 -19.48
CA LEU A 137 -1.89 -11.30 -18.12
C LEU A 137 -2.78 -10.24 -17.45
N ALA A 138 -3.21 -9.22 -18.18
CA ALA A 138 -4.13 -8.22 -17.65
C ALA A 138 -5.43 -8.87 -17.15
N ARG A 139 -6.00 -9.79 -17.93
CA ARG A 139 -7.23 -10.50 -17.52
C ARG A 139 -7.02 -11.43 -16.34
N LEU A 140 -5.92 -12.18 -16.32
CA LEU A 140 -5.59 -13.06 -15.21
C LEU A 140 -5.53 -12.29 -13.90
N GLU A 141 -4.86 -11.13 -13.89
CA GLU A 141 -4.79 -10.30 -12.70
C GLU A 141 -6.13 -9.66 -12.34
N LEU A 142 -6.96 -9.32 -13.34
CA LEU A 142 -8.32 -8.83 -13.07
C LEU A 142 -9.19 -9.91 -12.41
N GLN A 143 -9.04 -11.17 -12.83
CA GLN A 143 -9.71 -12.32 -12.22
C GLN A 143 -9.24 -12.50 -10.77
N HIS A 144 -7.94 -12.43 -10.49
CA HIS A 144 -7.43 -12.49 -9.11
C HIS A 144 -7.98 -11.33 -8.25
N ALA A 145 -8.15 -10.14 -8.82
CA ALA A 145 -8.77 -9.01 -8.12
C ALA A 145 -10.23 -9.34 -7.76
N GLN A 146 -11.01 -9.86 -8.71
CA GLN A 146 -12.40 -10.26 -8.50
C GLN A 146 -12.53 -11.36 -7.43
N GLU A 147 -11.72 -12.41 -7.53
CA GLU A 147 -11.69 -13.49 -6.53
C GLU A 147 -11.37 -12.96 -5.13
N THR A 148 -10.42 -12.03 -5.04
CA THR A 148 -10.05 -11.40 -3.76
C THR A 148 -11.19 -10.55 -3.20
N ILE A 149 -11.91 -9.83 -4.07
CA ILE A 149 -13.08 -9.03 -3.71
C ILE A 149 -14.24 -9.89 -3.19
N ASP A 150 -14.45 -11.06 -3.79
CA ASP A 150 -15.59 -11.94 -3.51
C ASP A 150 -15.37 -12.91 -2.35
N GLN A 151 -14.13 -13.04 -1.87
CA GLN A 151 -13.86 -13.76 -0.63
C GLN A 151 -14.68 -13.18 0.54
N PRO A 152 -15.11 -13.96 1.54
CA PRO A 152 -15.79 -13.45 2.74
C PRO A 152 -14.78 -13.00 3.83
N VAL A 153 -14.90 -11.81 4.44
CA VAL A 153 -14.10 -11.45 5.66
C VAL A 153 -14.97 -11.71 6.88
N LEU A 154 -14.42 -12.32 7.93
CA LEU A 154 -15.07 -12.42 9.25
C LEU A 154 -14.91 -11.15 10.14
N ALA A 155 -14.30 -10.08 9.65
CA ALA A 155 -14.03 -8.87 10.43
C ALA A 155 -15.15 -7.83 10.26
N PRO A 156 -15.45 -7.02 11.30
CA PRO A 156 -16.42 -5.95 11.19
C PRO A 156 -15.94 -4.90 10.18
N ASP A 157 -16.67 -4.78 9.07
CA ASP A 157 -16.36 -3.82 8.03
C ASP A 157 -16.68 -2.40 8.54
N THR A 158 -15.70 -1.50 8.50
CA THR A 158 -15.96 -0.09 8.79
C THR A 158 -16.59 0.55 7.54
N LYS A 159 -17.42 1.59 7.70
CA LYS A 159 -17.98 2.31 6.55
C LYS A 159 -16.92 2.81 5.56
N SER A 160 -15.74 3.16 6.07
CA SER A 160 -14.60 3.60 5.25
C SER A 160 -14.00 2.44 4.45
N THR A 161 -13.77 1.29 5.10
CA THR A 161 -13.24 0.09 4.46
C THR A 161 -14.20 -0.43 3.38
N ALA A 162 -15.51 -0.49 3.68
CA ALA A 162 -16.55 -0.84 2.72
C ALA A 162 -16.55 0.09 1.50
N ALA A 163 -16.43 1.41 1.71
CA ALA A 163 -16.38 2.38 0.63
C ALA A 163 -15.13 2.19 -0.26
N ARG A 164 -13.95 1.97 0.35
CA ARG A 164 -12.71 1.69 -0.37
C ARG A 164 -12.81 0.42 -1.21
N LEU A 165 -13.33 -0.67 -0.64
CA LEU A 165 -13.55 -1.91 -1.37
C LEU A 165 -14.57 -1.72 -2.51
N GLY A 166 -15.61 -0.92 -2.29
CA GLY A 166 -16.57 -0.55 -3.33
C GLY A 166 -15.94 0.16 -4.52
N ILE A 167 -14.98 1.07 -4.28
CA ILE A 167 -14.23 1.75 -5.35
C ILE A 167 -13.38 0.75 -6.14
N VAL A 168 -12.68 -0.15 -5.45
CA VAL A 168 -11.87 -1.19 -6.10
C VAL A 168 -12.76 -2.11 -6.94
N ARG A 169 -13.89 -2.57 -6.39
CA ARG A 169 -14.88 -3.40 -7.11
C ARG A 169 -15.39 -2.68 -8.36
N GLN A 170 -15.87 -1.44 -8.21
CA GLN A 170 -16.36 -0.68 -9.36
C GLN A 170 -15.29 -0.55 -10.45
N THR A 171 -14.05 -0.25 -10.07
CA THR A 171 -12.96 -0.13 -11.05
C THR A 171 -12.64 -1.47 -11.71
N THR A 172 -12.66 -2.58 -10.96
CA THR A 172 -12.52 -3.93 -11.52
C THR A 172 -13.61 -4.23 -12.54
N ASP A 173 -14.86 -3.91 -12.21
CA ASP A 173 -16.04 -4.11 -13.08
C ASP A 173 -15.95 -3.25 -14.36
N ASP A 174 -15.44 -2.03 -14.25
CA ASP A 174 -15.25 -1.12 -15.40
C ASP A 174 -14.12 -1.59 -16.33
N TRP A 175 -13.09 -2.24 -15.77
CA TRP A 175 -11.93 -2.71 -16.54
C TRP A 175 -12.19 -4.00 -17.31
N ALA A 176 -13.09 -4.86 -16.84
CA ALA A 176 -13.44 -6.11 -17.54
C ALA A 176 -13.88 -5.88 -19.01
N PRO A 177 -14.92 -5.06 -19.29
CA PRO A 177 -15.35 -4.80 -20.67
C PRO A 177 -14.28 -4.03 -21.48
N LEU A 178 -13.43 -3.23 -20.83
CA LEU A 178 -12.34 -2.54 -21.50
C LEU A 178 -11.28 -3.53 -22.02
N LEU A 179 -10.87 -4.51 -21.20
CA LEU A 179 -9.95 -5.57 -21.63
C LEU A 179 -10.55 -6.43 -22.74
N ASP A 180 -11.86 -6.69 -22.67
CA ASP A 180 -12.60 -7.41 -23.70
C ASP A 180 -12.64 -6.66 -25.04
N SER A 181 -12.93 -5.36 -25.00
CA SER A 181 -12.84 -4.50 -26.18
C SER A 181 -11.44 -4.55 -26.76
N MET A 182 -10.39 -4.35 -25.95
CA MET A 182 -9.01 -4.35 -26.43
C MET A 182 -8.60 -5.68 -27.07
N GLN A 183 -9.01 -6.83 -26.53
CA GLN A 183 -8.70 -8.12 -27.15
C GLN A 183 -9.34 -8.24 -28.54
N GLY A 184 -10.58 -7.78 -28.69
CA GLY A 184 -11.28 -7.74 -29.97
C GLY A 184 -10.63 -6.77 -30.96
N ASP A 185 -10.36 -5.54 -30.52
CA ASP A 185 -9.75 -4.48 -31.33
C ASP A 185 -8.36 -4.87 -31.84
N PHE A 186 -7.56 -5.53 -30.99
CA PHE A 186 -6.23 -6.02 -31.33
C PHE A 186 -6.24 -7.36 -32.07
N ARG A 187 -7.42 -7.96 -32.27
CA ARG A 187 -7.63 -9.27 -32.92
C ARG A 187 -6.79 -10.37 -32.29
N CYS A 188 -6.70 -10.35 -30.96
CA CYS A 188 -6.02 -11.39 -30.23
C CYS A 188 -6.87 -12.67 -30.22
N PRO A 189 -6.25 -13.86 -30.29
CA PRO A 189 -6.98 -15.12 -30.18
C PRO A 189 -7.64 -15.22 -28.80
N ASN A 190 -8.82 -15.84 -28.77
CA ASN A 190 -9.55 -16.16 -27.55
C ASN A 190 -8.89 -17.32 -26.80
#